data_AF-A0AA40MJ56-F1
#
_entry.id   AF-A0AA40MJ56-F1
#
_cell.length_a   1.000
_cell.length_b   1.000
_cell.length_c   1.000
_cell.angle_alpha   90.00
_cell.angle_beta   90.00
_cell.angle_gamma   90.00
#
_symmetry.space_group_name_H-M   'P 1'
#
loop_
_entity.id
_entity.type
_entity.pdbx_description
1 polymer ?
#
loop_
_entity_poly.entity_id
_entity_poly.type
_entity_poly.pdbx_seq_one_letter_code
_entity_poly.pdbx_strand_id
1 'polypeptide(L)' 'MADETLNRYRQSIDNIDAALVFLLAERFKVTQAVGRYKAESGLPPADPGREERQIARLRELARTADLDPEFSEKFLR' A
#
# COMPACT_ATOMS: atom_id res chain seq x y z
N MET A 1 16.10 -30.79 -15.47
CA MET A 1 15.36 -30.85 -14.20
C MET A 1 15.14 -29.42 -13.75
N ALA A 2 13.93 -29.06 -13.33
CA ALA A 2 13.66 -27.71 -12.84
C ALA A 2 14.42 -27.48 -11.52
N ASP A 3 14.89 -26.26 -11.29
CA ASP A 3 15.53 -25.89 -10.03
C ASP A 3 14.45 -25.79 -8.93
N GLU A 4 14.40 -26.80 -8.07
CA GLU A 4 13.42 -26.89 -6.97
C GLU A 4 13.56 -25.76 -5.95
N THR A 5 14.75 -25.19 -5.78
CA THR A 5 14.96 -24.05 -4.88
C THR A 5 14.38 -22.79 -5.48
N LEU A 6 14.65 -22.55 -6.77
CA LEU A 6 14.05 -21.42 -7.49
C LEU A 6 12.52 -21.49 -7.51
N ASN A 7 11.95 -22.69 -7.71
CA ASN A 7 10.50 -22.87 -7.71
C ASN A 7 9.88 -22.56 -6.34
N ARG A 8 10.53 -22.93 -5.23
CA ARG A 8 10.07 -22.57 -3.89
C ARG A 8 10.08 -21.06 -3.64
N TYR A 9 11.13 -20.36 -4.10
CA TYR A 9 11.16 -18.89 -4.00
C TYR A 9 10.05 -18.24 -4.81
N ARG A 10 9.80 -18.71 -6.03
CA ARG A 10 8.70 -18.20 -6.86
C ARG A 10 7.34 -18.42 -6.20
N GLN A 11 7.10 -19.61 -5.64
CA GLN A 11 5.86 -19.87 -4.92
C GLN A 11 5.65 -18.93 -3.72
N SER A 12 6.73 -18.60 -2.99
CA SER A 12 6.67 -17.62 -1.92
C SER A 12 6.35 -16.21 -2.43
N ILE A 13 6.93 -15.81 -3.56
CA ILE A 13 6.63 -14.52 -4.21
C ILE A 13 5.15 -14.47 -4.61
N ASP A 14 4.64 -15.49 -5.29
CA ASP A 14 3.23 -15.55 -5.71
C ASP A 14 2.26 -15.43 -4.53
N ASN A 15 2.60 -16.05 -3.39
CA ASN A 15 1.81 -15.95 -2.17
C ASN A 15 1.83 -14.55 -1.56
N ILE A 16 2.99 -13.87 -1.58
CA ILE A 16 3.13 -12.48 -1.12
C ILE A 16 2.31 -11.56 -2.03
N ASP A 17 2.40 -11.73 -3.34
CA ASP A 17 1.68 -10.92 -4.31
C ASP A 17 0.15 -11.06 -4.16
N ALA A 18 -0.34 -12.29 -3.95
CA ALA A 18 -1.75 -12.52 -3.65
C ALA A 18 -2.21 -11.77 -2.37
N ALA A 19 -1.40 -11.83 -1.30
CA ALA A 19 -1.69 -11.11 -0.07
C ALA A 19 -1.70 -9.59 -0.29
N LEU A 20 -0.75 -9.04 -1.04
CA LEU A 20 -0.70 -7.62 -1.39
C LEU A 20 -1.96 -7.17 -2.14
N VAL A 21 -2.42 -7.95 -3.11
CA VAL A 21 -3.66 -7.64 -3.87
C VAL A 21 -4.88 -7.58 -2.94
N PHE A 22 -5.05 -8.54 -2.04
CA PHE A 22 -6.17 -8.53 -1.10
C PHE A 22 -6.10 -7.35 -0.12
N LEU A 23 -4.91 -7.02 0.38
CA LEU A 23 -4.71 -5.86 1.26
C LEU A 23 -5.01 -4.53 0.54
N LEU A 24 -4.61 -4.41 -0.73
CA LEU A 24 -4.94 -3.25 -1.55
C LEU A 24 -6.45 -3.14 -1.79
N ALA A 25 -7.13 -4.25 -2.10
CA ALA A 25 -8.57 -4.26 -2.28
C ALA A 25 -9.31 -3.76 -1.03
N GLU A 26 -8.93 -4.23 0.16
CA GLU A 26 -9.48 -3.73 1.42
C GLU A 26 -9.16 -2.25 1.65
N ARG A 27 -7.92 -1.82 1.37
CA ARG A 27 -7.54 -0.41 1.45
C ARG A 27 -8.44 0.47 0.56
N PHE A 28 -8.72 0.06 -0.67
CA PHE A 28 -9.58 0.81 -1.59
C PHE A 28 -11.04 0.87 -1.12
N LYS A 29 -11.57 -0.20 -0.50
CA LYS A 29 -12.91 -0.14 0.11
C LYS A 29 -12.98 0.95 1.18
N VAL A 30 -11.93 1.06 2.02
CA VAL A 30 -11.84 2.08 3.06
C VAL A 30 -11.70 3.49 2.47
N THR A 31 -10.87 3.71 1.45
CA THR A 31 -10.74 5.04 0.83
C THR A 31 -12.04 5.50 0.17
N GLN A 32 -12.81 4.59 -0.44
CA GLN A 32 -14.14 4.89 -0.95
C GLN A 32 -15.12 5.27 0.17
N ALA A 33 -15.10 4.54 1.29
CA ALA A 33 -15.93 4.86 2.45
C ALA A 33 -15.58 6.24 3.04
N VAL A 34 -14.28 6.57 3.13
CA VAL A 34 -13.81 7.90 3.53
C VAL A 34 -14.31 8.98 2.56
N GLY A 35 -14.24 8.72 1.25
CA GLY A 35 -14.75 9.65 0.23
C GLY A 35 -16.25 9.92 0.37
N ARG A 36 -17.06 8.87 0.54
CA ARG A 36 -18.51 8.99 0.80
C ARG A 36 -18.79 9.79 2.07
N TYR A 37 -18.14 9.43 3.18
CA TYR A 37 -18.30 10.12 4.45
C TYR A 37 -17.95 11.61 4.35
N LYS A 38 -16.84 11.94 3.69
CA LYS A 38 -16.44 13.33 3.47
C LYS A 38 -17.49 14.11 2.68
N ALA A 39 -18.01 13.53 1.60
CA ALA A 39 -19.05 14.15 0.79
C ALA A 39 -20.35 14.36 1.59
N GLU A 40 -20.80 13.35 2.33
CA GLU A 40 -21.99 13.41 3.18
C GLU A 40 -21.85 14.44 4.32
N SER A 41 -20.63 14.61 4.85
CA SER A 41 -20.34 15.51 5.96
C SER A 41 -19.89 16.92 5.54
N GLY A 42 -19.89 17.21 4.23
CA GLY A 42 -19.42 18.51 3.71
C GLY A 42 -17.93 18.79 3.94
N LEU A 43 -17.11 17.75 4.14
CA LEU A 43 -15.67 17.86 4.34
C LEU A 43 -14.94 17.96 3.00
N PRO A 44 -13.78 18.65 2.95
CA PRO A 44 -13.00 18.77 1.72
C PRO A 44 -12.47 17.41 1.25
N PRO A 45 -12.45 17.17 -0.07
CA PRO A 45 -11.97 15.91 -0.63
C PRO A 45 -10.48 15.70 -0.36
N ALA A 46 -9.68 16.77 -0.46
CA ALA A 46 -8.25 16.78 -0.15
C ALA A 46 -7.99 17.22 1.29
N ASP A 47 -6.95 16.67 1.90
CA ASP A 47 -6.41 17.14 3.19
C ASP A 47 -4.88 17.11 3.09
N PRO A 48 -4.26 18.21 2.62
CA PRO A 48 -2.82 18.26 2.36
C PRO A 48 -1.99 17.88 3.58
N GLY A 49 -2.39 18.33 4.78
CA GLY A 49 -1.69 17.98 6.01
C GLY A 49 -1.78 16.50 6.34
N ARG A 50 -2.93 15.84 6.08
CA ARG A 50 -3.07 14.39 6.25
C ARG A 50 -2.26 13.60 5.23
N GLU A 51 -2.17 14.09 4.00
CA GLU A 51 -1.41 13.50 2.90
C GLU A 51 0.10 13.57 3.17
N GLU A 52 0.61 14.73 3.59
CA GLU A 52 2.00 14.90 4.02
C GLU A 52 2.38 13.94 5.15
N ARG A 53 1.53 13.84 6.19
CA ARG A 53 1.74 12.88 7.30
C ARG A 53 1.70 11.42 6.82
N GLN A 54 0.87 11.10 5.83
CA GLN A 54 0.81 9.76 5.25
C GLN A 54 2.12 9.43 4.53
N ILE A 55 2.62 10.33 3.69
CA ILE A 55 3.88 10.15 2.95
C ILE A 55 5.06 10.01 3.92
N ALA A 56 5.15 10.87 4.94
CA ALA A 56 6.20 10.79 5.95
C ALA A 56 6.19 9.42 6.66
N ARG A 57 5.01 8.94 7.06
CA ARG A 57 4.86 7.62 7.69
C ARG A 57 5.25 6.47 6.76
N LEU A 58 4.91 6.55 5.48
CA LEU A 58 5.25 5.50 4.50
C LEU A 58 6.77 5.42 4.26
N ARG A 59 7.43 6.57 4.12
CA ARG A 59 8.89 6.63 3.99
C ARG A 59 9.59 6.04 5.21
N GLU A 60 9.07 6.27 6.41
CA GLU A 60 9.65 5.71 7.63
C GLU A 60 9.45 4.19 7.73
N LEU A 61 8.27 3.70 7.35
CA LEU A 61 8.02 2.25 7.26
C LEU A 61 8.95 1.59 6.25
N ALA A 62 9.19 2.23 5.10
CA ALA A 62 10.13 1.75 4.09
C ALA A 62 11.54 1.59 4.64
N ARG A 63 12.07 2.63 5.31
CA ARG A 63 13.39 2.57 5.96
C ARG A 63 13.48 1.45 6.98
N THR A 64 12.45 1.29 7.80
CA THR A 64 12.41 0.24 8.83
C THR A 64 12.38 -1.16 8.21
N ALA A 65 11.80 -1.29 7.02
CA ALA A 65 11.70 -2.54 6.28
C ALA A 65 12.86 -2.78 5.29
N ASP A 66 13.91 -1.95 5.32
CA ASP A 66 15.03 -1.98 4.37
C ASP A 66 14.59 -1.90 2.89
N LEU A 67 13.53 -1.10 2.65
CA LEU A 67 12.97 -0.81 1.34
C LEU A 67 13.26 0.64 0.96
N ASP A 68 13.51 0.88 -0.32
CA ASP A 68 13.69 2.24 -0.85
C ASP A 68 12.48 3.13 -0.48
N PRO A 69 12.68 4.23 0.27
CA PRO A 69 11.60 5.14 0.63
C PRO A 69 10.91 5.78 -0.57
N GLU A 70 11.60 5.95 -1.70
CA GLU A 70 10.98 6.47 -2.93
C GLU A 70 10.03 5.45 -3.56
N PHE A 71 10.33 4.15 -3.45
CA PHE A 71 9.47 3.09 -3.96
C PHE A 71 8.12 3.09 -3.23
N SER A 72 8.12 3.28 -1.91
CA SER A 72 6.89 3.27 -1.10
C SER A 72 5.94 4.43 -1.41
N GLU A 73 6.46 5.57 -1.87
CA GLU A 73 5.64 6.70 -2.31
C GLU A 73 5.02 6.44 -3.69
N LYS A 74 5.79 5.88 -4.62
CA LYS A 74 5.31 5.52 -5.97
C LYS A 74 4.30 4.37 -5.93
N PHE A 75 4.44 3.45 -4.99
CA PHE A 75 3.55 2.29 -4.86
C PHE A 75 2.11 2.66 -4.46
N LEU A 76 1.92 3.82 -3.81
CA LEU A 76 0.61 4.24 -3.27
C LEU A 76 0.00 5.46 -3.96
N ARG A 77 0.71 6.07 -4.90
CA ARG A 77 0.21 7.11 -5.81
C ARG A 77 -0.24 6.47 -7.11
#